data_AF-A0A241W4S7-F1
#
_entry.id   AF-A0A241W4S7-F1
#
_cell.length_a   1.000
_cell.length_b   1.000
_cell.length_c   1.000
_cell.angle_alpha   90.00
_cell.angle_beta   90.00
_cell.angle_gamma   90.00
#
_symmetry.space_group_name_H-M   'P 1'
#
loop_
_entity.id
_entity.type
_entity.pdbx_description
1 polymer ?
#
loop_
_entity_poly.entity_id
_entity_poly.type
_entity_poly.pdbx_seq_one_letter_code
_entity_poly.pdbx_strand_id
1 'polypeptide(L)'
;MKLKTIMRKQKTEILISQHHWPVWGNKNISEFITLHRDVYKFLHDQTLKMMNQGYTADEIAEKIQLPENLNKHLSIGGYYGSIKHNVKGIYQYYIGWFDGNPANLDMLPRKQRSLKYIHTMGGEDAVLQTAIDAKKQGEERWAAELLNHILTVNPKKTAAQEALAEVYLTLGYDAESIAWRNFYISAAKDLRQEKSSSDRKRIDMSAILQQAPVSVFLDKLSTLLKVNTPDSLTQISIDKHDFYEISIHNSVMNYKKIHQLDPKKTTLNLSKNNFIAIINHTTLLDDQQQFFLIALI
;
A
#
# COMPACT_ATOMS: atom_id res chain seq x y z
N MET A 1 17.29 -0.27 20.49
CA MET A 1 17.77 -0.41 21.89
C MET A 1 17.18 0.69 22.81
N LYS A 2 15.84 0.80 22.93
CA LYS A 2 15.17 1.73 23.88
C LYS A 2 13.92 1.18 24.61
N LEU A 3 13.50 -0.07 24.35
CA LEU A 3 12.41 -0.72 25.09
C LEU A 3 12.85 -1.28 26.46
N LYS A 4 14.13 -1.64 26.61
CA LYS A 4 14.68 -2.17 27.88
C LYS A 4 14.60 -1.18 29.04
N THR A 5 14.55 0.13 28.76
CA THR A 5 14.56 1.18 29.80
C THR A 5 13.18 1.46 30.38
N ILE A 6 12.10 1.29 29.61
CA ILE A 6 10.71 1.46 30.11
C ILE A 6 10.36 0.36 31.12
N MET A 7 10.84 -0.86 30.88
CA MET A 7 10.45 -2.06 31.64
C MET A 7 11.00 -2.16 33.06
N ARG A 8 12.04 -1.38 33.43
CA ARG A 8 12.78 -1.63 34.67
C ARG A 8 12.45 -0.70 35.83
N LYS A 9 11.65 0.37 35.65
CA LYS A 9 11.21 1.24 36.76
C LYS A 9 9.87 1.96 36.48
N GLN A 10 8.88 1.66 37.36
CA GLN A 10 7.93 2.58 38.05
C GLN A 10 6.44 2.68 37.64
N LYS A 11 5.57 2.36 38.63
CA LYS A 11 4.31 3.03 39.04
C LYS A 11 3.19 3.24 38.01
N THR A 12 3.26 2.69 36.81
CA THR A 12 2.13 2.81 35.88
C THR A 12 0.96 1.98 36.39
N GLU A 13 -0.13 2.65 36.74
CA GLU A 13 -1.40 2.03 37.18
C GLU A 13 -2.43 1.96 36.05
N ILE A 14 -2.30 2.80 35.02
CA ILE A 14 -3.19 2.83 33.87
C ILE A 14 -2.36 3.08 32.60
N LEU A 15 -2.52 2.22 31.59
CA LEU A 15 -1.98 2.40 30.25
C LEU A 15 -3.13 2.74 29.29
N ILE A 16 -3.00 3.85 28.57
CA ILE A 16 -3.97 4.32 27.56
C ILE A 16 -3.25 4.39 26.21
N SER A 17 -3.90 3.91 25.17
CA SER A 17 -3.45 3.98 23.77
C SER A 17 -4.43 4.78 22.91
N GLN A 18 -3.97 5.24 21.74
CA GLN A 18 -4.81 5.98 20.79
C GLN A 18 -5.95 5.14 20.18
N HIS A 19 -5.91 3.83 20.37
CA HIS A 19 -6.92 2.86 19.93
C HIS A 19 -7.25 1.87 21.04
N HIS A 20 -8.48 1.35 21.03
CA HIS A 20 -9.04 0.38 21.99
C HIS A 20 -9.15 0.91 23.43
N TRP A 21 -9.38 0.00 24.39
CA TRP A 21 -9.61 0.31 25.79
C TRP A 21 -8.30 0.30 26.61
N PRO A 22 -8.24 1.03 27.74
CA PRO A 22 -7.08 1.04 28.63
C PRO A 22 -6.75 -0.33 29.25
N VAL A 23 -5.55 -0.43 29.83
CA VAL A 23 -5.12 -1.56 30.67
C VAL A 23 -4.85 -1.04 32.08
N TRP A 24 -5.48 -1.64 33.09
CA TRP A 24 -5.37 -1.22 34.50
C TRP A 24 -4.54 -2.19 35.33
N GLY A 25 -3.82 -1.63 36.31
CA GLY A 25 -3.01 -2.36 37.27
C GLY A 25 -1.62 -2.70 36.75
N ASN A 26 -0.60 -2.40 37.54
CA ASN A 26 0.80 -2.54 37.15
C ASN A 26 1.17 -3.93 36.60
N LYS A 27 0.64 -5.00 37.21
CA LYS A 27 0.89 -6.39 36.79
C LYS A 27 0.38 -6.65 35.37
N ASN A 28 -0.87 -6.27 35.07
CA ASN A 28 -1.49 -6.49 33.77
C ASN A 28 -0.80 -5.67 32.68
N ILE A 29 -0.38 -4.44 33.02
CA ILE A 29 0.37 -3.57 32.10
C ILE A 29 1.73 -4.19 31.76
N SER A 30 2.45 -4.70 32.76
CA SER A 30 3.73 -5.38 32.56
C SER A 30 3.59 -6.62 31.68
N GLU A 31 2.57 -7.44 31.93
CA GLU A 31 2.25 -8.61 31.11
C GLU A 31 1.87 -8.20 29.68
N PHE A 32 0.97 -7.23 29.51
CA PHE A 32 0.54 -6.73 28.20
C PHE A 32 1.74 -6.27 27.35
N ILE A 33 2.61 -5.41 27.90
CA ILE A 33 3.80 -4.92 27.19
C ILE A 33 4.77 -6.07 26.87
N THR A 34 4.94 -7.00 27.81
CA THR A 34 5.81 -8.17 27.62
C THR A 34 5.32 -9.05 26.47
N LEU A 35 4.03 -9.38 26.45
CA LEU A 35 3.42 -10.18 25.39
C LEU A 35 3.59 -9.51 24.02
N HIS A 36 3.30 -8.20 23.91
CA HIS A 36 3.46 -7.47 22.65
C HIS A 36 4.91 -7.44 22.19
N ARG A 37 5.85 -7.12 23.09
CA ARG A 37 7.30 -7.16 22.80
C ARG A 37 7.71 -8.52 22.23
N ASP A 38 7.25 -9.60 22.86
CA ASP A 38 7.65 -10.96 22.52
C ASP A 38 7.03 -11.42 21.21
N VAL A 39 5.78 -11.04 20.91
CA VAL A 39 5.15 -11.32 19.60
C VAL A 39 5.90 -10.66 18.46
N TYR A 40 6.21 -9.35 18.56
CA TYR A 40 6.96 -8.67 17.51
C TYR A 40 8.36 -9.25 17.33
N LYS A 41 9.07 -9.54 18.43
CA LYS A 41 10.40 -10.15 18.36
C LYS A 41 10.36 -11.57 17.81
N PHE A 42 9.35 -12.35 18.17
CA PHE A 42 9.15 -13.71 17.68
C PHE A 42 8.91 -13.71 16.17
N LEU A 43 7.94 -12.93 15.68
CA LEU A 43 7.64 -12.85 14.25
C LEU A 43 8.86 -12.40 13.45
N HIS A 44 9.58 -11.39 13.93
CA HIS A 44 10.84 -10.95 13.33
C HIS A 44 11.88 -12.08 13.28
N ASP A 45 12.28 -12.63 14.44
CA ASP A 45 13.39 -13.57 14.51
C ASP A 45 13.10 -14.89 13.82
N GLN A 46 11.86 -15.41 13.92
CA GLN A 46 11.50 -16.64 13.23
C GLN A 46 11.44 -16.43 11.73
N THR A 47 10.98 -15.27 11.25
CA THR A 47 11.06 -14.94 9.82
C THR A 47 12.52 -14.94 9.36
N LEU A 48 13.43 -14.27 10.08
CA LEU A 48 14.86 -14.22 9.73
C LEU A 48 15.52 -15.59 9.77
N LYS A 49 15.21 -16.39 10.78
CA LYS A 49 15.71 -17.76 10.88
C LYS A 49 15.31 -18.58 9.65
N MET A 50 14.05 -18.48 9.22
CA MET A 50 13.54 -19.23 8.08
C MET A 50 14.05 -18.69 6.73
N MET A 51 14.24 -17.36 6.61
CA MET A 51 14.94 -16.78 5.46
C MET A 51 16.37 -17.34 5.33
N ASN A 52 17.10 -17.44 6.44
CA ASN A 52 18.44 -18.04 6.44
C ASN A 52 18.44 -19.55 6.12
N GLN A 53 17.27 -20.21 6.21
CA GLN A 53 17.08 -21.60 5.80
C GLN A 53 16.65 -21.74 4.33
N GLY A 54 16.50 -20.62 3.62
CA GLY A 54 16.10 -20.59 2.21
C GLY A 54 14.60 -20.60 1.96
N TYR A 55 13.76 -20.43 2.99
CA TYR A 55 12.32 -20.31 2.80
C TYR A 55 11.94 -18.96 2.19
N THR A 56 11.01 -18.99 1.25
CA THR A 56 10.37 -17.83 0.62
C THR A 56 9.32 -17.19 1.53
N ALA A 57 8.92 -15.95 1.23
CA ALA A 57 7.94 -15.21 2.03
C ALA A 57 6.60 -15.97 2.20
N ASP A 58 6.13 -16.64 1.14
CA ASP A 58 4.87 -17.39 1.16
C ASP A 58 4.97 -18.66 2.00
N GLU A 59 6.08 -19.39 1.91
CA GLU A 59 6.32 -20.58 2.73
C GLU A 59 6.44 -20.24 4.22
N ILE A 60 7.11 -19.13 4.54
CA ILE A 60 7.22 -18.63 5.92
C ILE A 60 5.83 -18.27 6.47
N ALA A 61 4.99 -17.61 5.67
CA ALA A 61 3.63 -17.22 6.05
C ALA A 61 2.70 -18.41 6.34
N GLU A 62 2.96 -19.58 5.74
CA GLU A 62 2.21 -20.80 6.04
C GLU A 62 2.77 -21.59 7.23
N LYS A 63 4.06 -21.42 7.54
CA LYS A 63 4.75 -22.19 8.61
C LYS A 63 4.78 -21.50 9.96
N ILE A 64 4.89 -20.17 10.01
CA ILE A 64 4.98 -19.45 11.29
C ILE A 64 3.64 -19.50 12.01
N GLN A 65 3.67 -20.01 13.24
CA GLN A 65 2.57 -19.96 14.20
C GLN A 65 3.08 -19.39 15.51
N LEU A 66 2.25 -18.60 16.19
CA LEU A 66 2.60 -18.11 17.52
C LEU A 66 2.62 -19.29 18.51
N PRO A 67 3.58 -19.34 19.44
CA PRO A 67 3.53 -20.30 20.55
C PRO A 67 2.22 -20.13 21.33
N GLU A 68 1.69 -21.23 21.85
CA GLU A 68 0.42 -21.26 22.59
C GLU A 68 0.36 -20.21 23.72
N ASN A 69 1.48 -20.03 24.43
CA ASN A 69 1.60 -19.04 25.50
C ASN A 69 1.43 -17.59 25.05
N LEU A 70 1.62 -17.27 23.77
CA LEU A 70 1.30 -15.96 23.20
C LEU A 70 -0.10 -15.97 22.56
N ASN A 71 -0.44 -17.03 21.83
CA ASN A 71 -1.64 -17.09 21.02
C ASN A 71 -2.95 -17.12 21.83
N LYS A 72 -2.92 -17.58 23.09
CA LYS A 72 -4.10 -17.61 23.97
C LYS A 72 -4.58 -16.24 24.46
N HIS A 73 -3.78 -15.19 24.28
CA HIS A 73 -4.10 -13.85 24.77
C HIS A 73 -4.84 -13.05 23.70
N LEU A 74 -6.07 -12.61 24.01
CA LEU A 74 -6.91 -11.83 23.08
C LEU A 74 -6.20 -10.57 22.56
N SER A 75 -5.39 -9.91 23.38
CA SER A 75 -4.67 -8.70 22.95
C SER A 75 -3.60 -8.94 21.88
N ILE A 76 -3.26 -10.21 21.62
CA ILE A 76 -2.26 -10.63 20.62
C ILE A 76 -2.91 -11.10 19.31
N GLY A 77 -4.23 -11.29 19.29
CA GLY A 77 -4.97 -11.79 18.12
C GLY A 77 -4.72 -10.97 16.84
N GLY A 78 -4.78 -11.67 15.70
CA GLY A 78 -4.55 -11.09 14.37
C GLY A 78 -5.73 -10.27 13.84
N TYR A 79 -6.30 -9.38 14.66
CA TYR A 79 -7.55 -8.68 14.34
C TYR A 79 -7.37 -7.51 13.38
N TYR A 80 -6.23 -6.82 13.41
CA TYR A 80 -5.93 -5.74 12.46
C TYR A 80 -4.86 -6.22 11.46
N GLY A 81 -3.63 -6.37 11.93
CA GLY A 81 -2.60 -7.12 11.22
C GLY A 81 -2.88 -8.62 11.22
N SER A 82 -2.18 -9.39 10.40
CA SER A 82 -2.19 -10.86 10.44
C SER A 82 -0.77 -11.36 10.44
N ILE A 83 -0.52 -12.50 11.09
CA ILE A 83 0.81 -13.14 11.10
C ILE A 83 1.29 -13.30 9.66
N LYS A 84 0.42 -13.80 8.77
CA LYS A 84 0.76 -14.09 7.38
C LYS A 84 1.27 -12.87 6.61
N HIS A 85 0.59 -11.71 6.66
CA HIS A 85 1.08 -10.54 5.93
C HIS A 85 2.22 -9.81 6.66
N ASN A 86 2.28 -9.89 7.99
CA ASN A 86 3.38 -9.30 8.75
C ASN A 86 4.71 -9.98 8.45
N VAL A 87 4.75 -11.31 8.37
CA VAL A 87 6.00 -12.03 8.05
C VAL A 87 6.44 -11.80 6.61
N LYS A 88 5.50 -11.68 5.66
CA LYS A 88 5.80 -11.25 4.29
C LYS A 88 6.37 -9.83 4.27
N GLY A 89 5.84 -8.92 5.09
CA GLY A 89 6.39 -7.57 5.25
C GLY A 89 7.81 -7.56 5.83
N ILE A 90 8.09 -8.41 6.82
CA ILE A 90 9.44 -8.58 7.36
C ILE A 90 10.39 -9.13 6.29
N TYR A 91 9.96 -10.15 5.53
CA TYR A 91 10.75 -10.70 4.42
C TYR A 91 11.08 -9.61 3.39
N GLN A 92 10.06 -8.85 2.96
CA GLN A 92 10.22 -7.76 2.01
C GLN A 92 11.16 -6.66 2.51
N TYR A 93 11.20 -6.39 3.82
CA TYR A 93 12.12 -5.43 4.40
C TYR A 93 13.60 -5.86 4.26
N TYR A 94 13.90 -7.15 4.40
CA TYR A 94 15.28 -7.66 4.37
C TYR A 94 15.77 -8.10 2.99
N ILE A 95 14.93 -8.79 2.22
CA ILE A 95 15.30 -9.38 0.92
C ILE A 95 14.74 -8.58 -0.25
N GLY A 96 13.62 -7.87 -0.05
CA GLY A 96 12.91 -7.19 -1.12
C GLY A 96 11.87 -8.09 -1.80
N TRP A 97 11.61 -7.82 -3.08
CA TRP A 97 10.55 -8.46 -3.86
C TRP A 97 10.98 -9.80 -4.49
N PHE A 98 12.28 -9.99 -4.74
CA PHE A 98 12.80 -11.14 -5.47
C PHE A 98 13.06 -12.29 -4.51
N ASP A 99 12.51 -13.46 -4.82
CA ASP A 99 12.55 -14.66 -3.96
C ASP A 99 13.80 -15.52 -4.17
N GLY A 100 14.69 -15.12 -5.08
CA GLY A 100 15.91 -15.86 -5.43
C GLY A 100 15.73 -16.86 -6.57
N ASN A 101 14.51 -17.15 -7.02
CA ASN A 101 14.26 -18.05 -8.14
C ASN A 101 14.31 -17.30 -9.48
N PRO A 102 15.27 -17.58 -10.39
CA PRO A 102 15.38 -16.87 -11.67
C PRO A 102 14.14 -16.91 -12.54
N ALA A 103 13.26 -17.92 -12.39
CA ALA A 103 11.98 -17.98 -13.10
C ALA A 103 11.04 -16.80 -12.74
N ASN A 104 11.25 -16.19 -11.56
CA ASN A 104 10.45 -15.09 -11.04
C ASN A 104 11.11 -13.71 -11.27
N LEU A 105 12.30 -13.66 -11.87
CA LEU A 105 13.08 -12.42 -12.01
C LEU A 105 12.53 -11.47 -13.09
N ASP A 106 12.28 -11.98 -14.29
CA ASP A 106 11.77 -11.22 -15.44
C ASP A 106 10.50 -11.87 -15.99
N MET A 107 9.49 -11.94 -15.15
CA MET A 107 8.24 -12.58 -15.51
C MET A 107 7.42 -11.70 -16.48
N LEU A 108 6.88 -12.29 -17.55
CA LEU A 108 5.94 -11.63 -18.47
C LEU A 108 4.83 -10.85 -17.73
N PRO A 109 4.33 -9.70 -18.19
CA PRO A 109 3.24 -9.00 -17.52
C PRO A 109 2.03 -9.89 -17.19
N ARG A 110 1.37 -9.64 -16.06
CA ARG A 110 0.30 -10.51 -15.51
C ARG A 110 -0.74 -10.94 -16.54
N LYS A 111 -1.24 -10.01 -17.36
CA LYS A 111 -2.24 -10.33 -18.41
C LYS A 111 -1.71 -11.32 -19.46
N GLN A 112 -0.45 -11.19 -19.86
CA GLN A 112 0.19 -12.10 -20.81
C GLN A 112 0.40 -13.49 -20.21
N ARG A 113 0.77 -13.58 -18.92
CA ARG A 113 0.88 -14.86 -18.20
C ARG A 113 -0.48 -15.52 -18.04
N SER A 114 -1.52 -14.77 -17.64
CA SER A 114 -2.88 -15.31 -17.50
C SER A 114 -3.41 -15.90 -18.81
N LEU A 115 -3.16 -15.25 -19.96
CA LEU A 115 -3.51 -15.80 -21.28
C LEU A 115 -2.87 -17.17 -21.52
N LYS A 116 -1.57 -17.31 -21.21
CA LYS A 116 -0.84 -18.57 -21.36
C LYS A 116 -1.35 -19.65 -20.42
N TYR A 117 -1.56 -19.33 -19.13
CA TYR A 117 -2.12 -20.27 -18.16
C TYR A 117 -3.49 -20.79 -18.59
N ILE A 118 -4.40 -19.89 -18.97
CA ILE A 118 -5.73 -20.26 -19.45
C ILE A 118 -5.65 -21.17 -20.67
N HIS A 119 -4.80 -20.84 -21.65
CA HIS A 119 -4.60 -21.69 -22.82
C HIS A 119 -4.09 -23.09 -22.45
N THR A 120 -3.07 -23.18 -21.59
CA THR A 120 -2.50 -24.44 -21.12
C THR A 120 -3.51 -25.28 -20.32
N MET A 121 -4.42 -24.64 -19.59
CA MET A 121 -5.46 -25.29 -18.79
C MET A 121 -6.73 -25.64 -19.60
N GLY A 122 -6.72 -25.47 -20.93
CA GLY A 122 -7.84 -25.88 -21.79
C GLY A 122 -8.91 -24.81 -22.04
N GLY A 123 -8.60 -23.53 -21.79
CA GLY A 123 -9.47 -22.39 -22.06
C GLY A 123 -10.26 -21.89 -20.84
N GLU A 124 -10.93 -20.74 -20.99
CA GLU A 124 -11.59 -20.06 -19.87
C GLU A 124 -12.69 -20.92 -19.20
N ASP A 125 -13.43 -21.72 -19.98
CA ASP A 125 -14.52 -22.55 -19.46
C ASP A 125 -13.99 -23.74 -18.67
N ALA A 126 -12.88 -24.34 -19.11
CA ALA A 126 -12.22 -25.41 -18.37
C ALA A 126 -11.69 -24.90 -17.02
N VAL A 127 -11.00 -23.74 -17.03
CA VAL A 127 -10.49 -23.10 -15.81
C VAL A 127 -11.63 -22.72 -14.85
N LEU A 128 -12.75 -22.20 -15.38
CA LEU A 128 -13.92 -21.87 -14.57
C LEU A 128 -14.49 -23.12 -13.90
N GLN A 129 -14.63 -24.22 -14.64
CA GLN A 129 -15.11 -25.48 -14.08
C GLN A 129 -14.17 -26.00 -12.98
N THR A 130 -12.85 -25.98 -13.21
CA THR A 130 -11.86 -26.34 -12.19
C THR A 130 -11.96 -25.46 -10.95
N ALA A 131 -12.18 -24.15 -11.10
CA ALA A 131 -12.35 -23.26 -9.95
C ALA A 131 -13.63 -23.54 -9.15
N ILE A 132 -14.73 -23.88 -9.84
CA ILE A 132 -15.99 -24.29 -9.19
C ILE A 132 -15.78 -25.59 -8.41
N ASP A 133 -15.03 -26.54 -8.96
CA ASP A 133 -14.76 -27.81 -8.29
C ASP A 133 -13.78 -27.65 -7.12
N ALA A 134 -12.80 -26.76 -7.22
CA ALA A 134 -11.93 -26.35 -6.10
C ALA A 134 -12.76 -25.73 -4.97
N LYS A 135 -13.70 -24.84 -5.29
CA LYS A 135 -14.64 -24.27 -4.31
C LYS A 135 -15.47 -25.36 -3.60
N LYS A 136 -15.99 -26.36 -4.33
CA LYS A 136 -16.73 -27.48 -3.73
C LYS A 136 -15.88 -28.32 -2.77
N GLN A 137 -14.56 -28.31 -2.95
CA GLN A 137 -13.59 -29.03 -2.11
C GLN A 137 -13.07 -28.20 -0.93
N GLY A 138 -13.53 -26.96 -0.75
CA GLY A 138 -13.02 -26.07 0.30
C GLY A 138 -11.63 -25.52 0.00
N GLU A 139 -11.30 -25.35 -1.29
CA GLU A 139 -10.02 -24.79 -1.74
C GLU A 139 -10.20 -23.34 -2.24
N GLU A 140 -10.81 -22.48 -1.42
CA GLU A 140 -11.21 -21.12 -1.80
C GLU A 140 -10.04 -20.27 -2.29
N ARG A 141 -8.87 -20.41 -1.65
CA ARG A 141 -7.66 -19.68 -2.06
C ARG A 141 -7.21 -20.07 -3.47
N TRP A 142 -7.34 -21.34 -3.83
CA TRP A 142 -6.99 -21.85 -5.16
C TRP A 142 -8.05 -21.45 -6.20
N ALA A 143 -9.34 -21.60 -5.86
CA ALA A 143 -10.43 -21.11 -6.69
C ALA A 143 -10.29 -19.61 -7.00
N ALA A 144 -9.91 -18.81 -5.99
CA ALA A 144 -9.67 -17.38 -6.16
C ALA A 144 -8.56 -17.09 -7.18
N GLU A 145 -7.45 -17.85 -7.14
CA GLU A 145 -6.33 -17.69 -8.07
C GLU A 145 -6.75 -17.97 -9.52
N LEU A 146 -7.43 -19.10 -9.75
CA LEU A 146 -7.92 -19.49 -11.08
C LEU A 146 -8.90 -18.48 -11.68
N LEU A 147 -9.91 -18.06 -10.90
CA LEU A 147 -10.91 -17.09 -11.35
C LEU A 147 -10.27 -15.72 -11.63
N ASN A 148 -9.28 -15.35 -10.83
CA ASN A 148 -8.53 -14.12 -11.02
C ASN A 148 -7.69 -14.12 -12.31
N HIS A 149 -7.16 -15.28 -12.74
CA HIS A 149 -6.56 -15.39 -14.07
C HIS A 149 -7.57 -15.11 -15.19
N ILE A 150 -8.77 -15.69 -15.11
CA ILE A 150 -9.86 -15.44 -16.07
C ILE A 150 -10.17 -13.95 -16.14
N LEU A 151 -10.46 -13.30 -15.01
CA LEU A 151 -10.88 -11.89 -14.99
C LEU A 151 -9.74 -10.91 -15.35
N THR A 152 -8.49 -11.31 -15.20
CA THR A 152 -7.35 -10.52 -15.71
C THR A 152 -7.39 -10.42 -17.25
N VAL A 153 -7.84 -11.47 -17.94
CA VAL A 153 -7.90 -11.54 -19.40
C VAL A 153 -9.24 -11.03 -19.92
N ASN A 154 -10.32 -11.54 -19.34
CA ASN A 154 -11.70 -11.29 -19.71
C ASN A 154 -12.47 -10.73 -18.50
N PRO A 155 -12.33 -9.43 -18.19
CA PRO A 155 -12.97 -8.81 -17.03
C PRO A 155 -14.50 -8.76 -17.11
N LYS A 156 -15.10 -9.13 -18.26
CA LYS A 156 -16.55 -9.14 -18.48
C LYS A 156 -17.17 -10.54 -18.37
N LYS A 157 -16.39 -11.57 -18.02
CA LYS A 157 -16.90 -12.94 -17.84
C LYS A 157 -17.74 -13.05 -16.57
N THR A 158 -19.05 -12.79 -16.69
CA THR A 158 -20.00 -12.71 -15.58
C THR A 158 -19.99 -13.93 -14.67
N ALA A 159 -19.91 -15.15 -15.23
CA ALA A 159 -19.84 -16.38 -14.44
C ALA A 159 -18.59 -16.45 -13.54
N ALA A 160 -17.45 -15.95 -14.01
CA ALA A 160 -16.23 -15.88 -13.21
C ALA A 160 -16.27 -14.73 -12.17
N GLN A 161 -16.92 -13.61 -12.49
CA GLN A 161 -17.14 -12.52 -11.54
C GLN A 161 -17.98 -12.99 -10.35
N GLU A 162 -19.09 -13.69 -10.63
CA GLU A 162 -19.98 -14.17 -9.59
C GLU A 162 -19.31 -15.25 -8.73
N ALA A 163 -18.65 -16.23 -9.37
CA ALA A 163 -17.92 -17.27 -8.65
C ALA A 163 -16.81 -16.67 -7.75
N LEU A 164 -16.08 -15.65 -8.22
CA LEU A 164 -15.01 -15.03 -7.43
C LEU A 164 -15.58 -14.18 -6.29
N ALA A 165 -16.71 -13.50 -6.50
CA ALA A 165 -17.39 -12.78 -5.44
C ALA A 165 -17.82 -13.72 -4.30
N GLU A 166 -18.37 -14.89 -4.63
CA GLU A 166 -18.72 -15.90 -3.63
C GLU A 166 -17.49 -16.43 -2.89
N VAL A 167 -16.41 -16.76 -3.61
CA VAL A 167 -15.15 -17.21 -3.01
C VAL A 167 -14.57 -16.16 -2.05
N TYR A 168 -14.58 -14.88 -2.44
CA TYR A 168 -14.16 -13.81 -1.54
C TYR A 168 -15.06 -13.67 -0.32
N LEU A 169 -16.38 -13.86 -0.45
CA LEU A 169 -17.26 -13.84 0.73
C LEU A 169 -16.91 -14.96 1.71
N THR A 170 -16.65 -16.18 1.24
CA THR A 170 -16.21 -17.29 2.10
C THR A 170 -14.89 -16.94 2.80
N LEU A 171 -13.87 -16.52 2.05
CA LEU A 171 -12.58 -16.10 2.62
C LEU A 171 -12.72 -14.94 3.63
N GLY A 172 -13.64 -14.02 3.37
CA GLY A 172 -13.93 -12.89 4.25
C GLY A 172 -14.68 -13.29 5.52
N TYR A 173 -15.50 -14.34 5.48
CA TYR A 173 -16.17 -14.89 6.66
C TYR A 173 -15.20 -15.65 7.57
N ASP A 174 -14.21 -16.34 6.99
CA ASP A 174 -13.18 -17.06 7.74
C ASP A 174 -12.05 -16.15 8.26
N ALA A 175 -11.94 -14.92 7.74
CA ALA A 175 -10.88 -14.01 8.13
C ALA A 175 -11.07 -13.43 9.54
N GLU A 176 -10.15 -13.75 10.45
CA GLU A 176 -10.04 -13.11 11.78
C GLU A 176 -9.57 -11.65 11.68
N SER A 177 -8.72 -11.33 10.69
CA SER A 177 -8.28 -9.96 10.44
C SER A 177 -9.40 -9.14 9.79
N ILE A 178 -9.80 -8.05 10.45
CA ILE A 178 -10.80 -7.11 9.93
C ILE A 178 -10.35 -6.48 8.62
N ALA A 179 -9.04 -6.25 8.45
CA ALA A 179 -8.50 -5.72 7.21
C ALA A 179 -8.74 -6.71 6.06
N TRP A 180 -8.38 -7.99 6.25
CA TRP A 180 -8.58 -9.04 5.25
C TRP A 180 -10.06 -9.25 4.93
N ARG A 181 -10.90 -9.37 5.96
CA ARG A 181 -12.36 -9.43 5.80
C ARG A 181 -12.88 -8.29 4.94
N ASN A 182 -12.49 -7.06 5.25
CA ASN A 182 -12.94 -5.89 4.51
C ASN A 182 -12.44 -5.90 3.06
N PHE A 183 -11.17 -6.26 2.80
CA PHE A 183 -10.66 -6.40 1.45
C PHE A 183 -11.46 -7.40 0.62
N TYR A 184 -11.72 -8.59 1.17
CA TYR A 184 -12.49 -9.62 0.48
C TYR A 184 -13.94 -9.20 0.21
N ILE A 185 -14.64 -8.69 1.22
CA ILE A 185 -16.03 -8.26 1.07
C ILE A 185 -16.13 -7.08 0.09
N SER A 186 -15.24 -6.10 0.17
CA SER A 186 -15.22 -4.98 -0.79
C SER A 186 -14.94 -5.46 -2.21
N ALA A 187 -14.00 -6.39 -2.41
CA ALA A 187 -13.73 -6.95 -3.73
C ALA A 187 -14.92 -7.73 -4.30
N ALA A 188 -15.65 -8.49 -3.46
CA ALA A 188 -16.88 -9.16 -3.87
C ALA A 188 -17.97 -8.17 -4.33
N LYS A 189 -18.13 -7.06 -3.59
CA LYS A 189 -19.05 -5.98 -3.96
C LYS A 189 -18.68 -5.30 -5.28
N ASP A 190 -17.39 -5.02 -5.48
CA ASP A 190 -16.88 -4.42 -6.72
C ASP A 190 -17.13 -5.34 -7.92
N LEU A 191 -16.91 -6.66 -7.77
CA LEU A 191 -17.19 -7.65 -8.81
C LEU A 191 -18.67 -7.70 -9.20
N ARG A 192 -19.57 -7.53 -8.22
CA ARG A 192 -21.02 -7.47 -8.41
C ARG A 192 -21.54 -6.08 -8.81
N GLN A 193 -20.65 -5.09 -8.93
CA GLN A 193 -20.99 -3.69 -9.20
C GLN A 193 -22.03 -3.14 -8.21
N GLU A 194 -21.98 -3.61 -6.97
CA GLU A 194 -22.86 -3.10 -5.92
C GLU A 194 -22.56 -1.62 -5.68
N LYS A 195 -23.59 -0.78 -5.77
CA LYS A 195 -23.43 0.65 -5.51
C LYS A 195 -22.95 0.84 -4.07
N SER A 196 -21.75 1.40 -3.90
CA SER A 196 -21.34 1.91 -2.60
C SER A 196 -22.24 3.10 -2.25
N SER A 197 -22.91 3.06 -1.11
CA SER A 197 -23.73 4.17 -0.61
C SER A 197 -22.90 5.42 -0.29
N SER A 198 -21.57 5.29 -0.23
CA SER A 198 -20.64 6.41 -0.23
C SER A 198 -20.08 6.58 -1.64
N ASP A 199 -20.66 7.47 -2.44
CA ASP A 199 -19.84 8.21 -3.38
C ASP A 199 -18.66 8.74 -2.57
N ARG A 200 -17.43 8.33 -2.90
CA ARG A 200 -16.23 8.82 -2.23
C ARG A 200 -16.15 10.31 -2.51
N LYS A 201 -16.86 11.13 -1.73
CA LYS A 201 -16.73 12.59 -1.77
C LYS A 201 -15.25 12.85 -1.63
N ARG A 202 -14.68 13.53 -2.61
CA ARG A 202 -13.27 13.86 -2.61
C ARG A 202 -12.97 14.56 -1.28
N ILE A 203 -12.12 13.97 -0.46
CA ILE A 203 -11.75 14.56 0.81
C ILE A 203 -11.02 15.87 0.47
N ASP A 204 -11.52 16.99 0.97
CA ASP A 204 -10.85 18.27 0.81
C ASP A 204 -9.60 18.29 1.70
N MET A 205 -8.45 18.09 1.08
CA MET A 205 -7.14 18.08 1.75
C MET A 205 -6.50 19.47 1.77
N SER A 206 -7.20 20.54 1.33
CA SER A 206 -6.61 21.88 1.16
C SER A 206 -5.98 22.41 2.45
N ALA A 207 -6.65 22.24 3.60
CA ALA A 207 -6.13 22.68 4.90
C ALA A 207 -4.84 21.96 5.31
N ILE A 208 -4.72 20.67 4.97
CA ILE A 208 -3.51 19.87 5.25
C ILE A 208 -2.39 20.28 4.29
N LEU A 209 -2.69 20.45 3.00
CA LEU A 209 -1.72 20.86 1.99
C LEU A 209 -1.16 22.26 2.27
N GLN A 210 -1.96 23.21 2.76
CA GLN A 210 -1.46 24.55 3.12
C GLN A 210 -0.31 24.51 4.14
N GLN A 211 -0.32 23.52 5.04
CA GLN A 211 0.72 23.31 6.05
C GLN A 211 1.93 22.53 5.53
N ALA A 212 1.84 21.93 4.34
CA ALA A 212 2.93 21.17 3.77
C ALA A 212 4.13 22.09 3.42
N PRO A 213 5.38 21.63 3.63
CA PRO A 213 6.55 22.31 3.11
C PRO A 213 6.48 22.46 1.59
N VAL A 214 7.04 23.54 1.05
CA VAL A 214 7.09 23.79 -0.40
C VAL A 214 7.75 22.64 -1.16
N SER A 215 8.75 21.98 -0.58
CA SER A 215 9.44 20.83 -1.18
C SER A 215 8.49 19.67 -1.50
N VAL A 216 7.46 19.41 -0.67
CA VAL A 216 6.47 18.35 -0.94
C VAL A 216 5.69 18.63 -2.23
N PHE A 217 5.42 19.90 -2.52
CA PHE A 217 4.78 20.29 -3.77
C PHE A 217 5.73 20.12 -4.95
N LEU A 218 6.99 20.53 -4.81
CA LEU A 218 7.99 20.39 -5.87
C LEU A 218 8.28 18.90 -6.18
N ASP A 219 8.36 18.05 -5.16
CA ASP A 219 8.45 16.60 -5.31
C ASP A 219 7.20 16.05 -6.02
N LYS A 220 6.00 16.54 -5.66
CA LYS A 220 4.79 16.13 -6.37
C LYS A 220 4.82 16.53 -7.84
N LEU A 221 5.25 17.74 -8.18
CA LEU A 221 5.37 18.20 -9.56
C LEU A 221 6.39 17.37 -10.34
N SER A 222 7.52 17.00 -9.73
CA SER A 222 8.52 16.18 -10.40
C SER A 222 7.95 14.82 -10.82
N THR A 223 6.99 14.26 -10.05
CA THR A 223 6.28 13.01 -10.43
C THR A 223 5.25 13.18 -11.56
N LEU A 224 4.87 14.41 -11.90
CA LEU A 224 3.91 14.69 -12.97
C LEU A 224 4.61 14.95 -14.32
N LEU A 225 5.92 15.25 -14.30
CA LEU A 225 6.70 15.55 -15.50
C LEU A 225 6.57 14.46 -16.56
N LYS A 226 6.25 14.89 -17.79
CA LYS A 226 6.16 14.01 -18.94
C LYS A 226 7.53 13.57 -19.45
N VAL A 227 7.58 12.39 -20.05
CA VAL A 227 8.71 11.97 -20.87
C VAL A 227 8.79 12.86 -22.11
N ASN A 228 10.00 13.29 -22.46
CA ASN A 228 10.33 14.24 -23.54
C ASN A 228 9.98 15.71 -23.25
N THR A 229 9.79 16.10 -21.99
CA THR A 229 9.70 17.54 -21.66
C THR A 229 11.01 18.24 -22.03
N PRO A 230 10.97 19.37 -22.77
CA PRO A 230 12.17 20.11 -23.17
C PRO A 230 13.00 20.59 -21.98
N ASP A 231 14.31 20.63 -22.18
CA ASP A 231 15.24 21.15 -21.19
C ASP A 231 14.96 22.63 -20.92
N SER A 232 14.96 23.00 -19.64
CA SER A 232 14.70 24.37 -19.22
C SER A 232 15.32 24.69 -17.87
N LEU A 233 15.60 25.97 -17.65
CA LEU A 233 16.04 26.52 -16.39
C LEU A 233 15.17 27.72 -16.04
N THR A 234 14.40 27.60 -14.96
CA THR A 234 13.44 28.63 -14.54
C THR A 234 13.55 28.88 -13.04
N GLN A 235 13.35 30.12 -12.62
CA GLN A 235 13.22 30.45 -11.20
C GLN A 235 11.74 30.45 -10.81
N ILE A 236 11.42 29.94 -9.63
CA ILE A 236 10.07 30.00 -9.07
C ILE A 236 10.11 30.78 -7.76
N SER A 237 9.17 31.69 -7.61
CA SER A 237 8.88 32.42 -6.39
C SER A 237 7.55 31.94 -5.82
N ILE A 238 7.58 31.40 -4.61
CA ILE A 238 6.42 30.84 -3.93
C ILE A 238 6.07 31.72 -2.74
N ASP A 239 4.84 32.26 -2.76
CA ASP A 239 4.32 33.21 -1.77
C ASP A 239 5.24 34.43 -1.54
N LYS A 240 6.11 34.76 -2.51
CA LYS A 240 7.12 35.83 -2.47
C LYS A 240 8.21 35.69 -1.39
N HIS A 241 8.30 34.54 -0.73
CA HIS A 241 9.26 34.32 0.36
C HIS A 241 10.14 33.08 0.13
N ASP A 242 9.65 32.13 -0.66
CA ASP A 242 10.35 30.89 -0.95
C ASP A 242 10.80 30.87 -2.42
N PHE A 243 12.11 30.96 -2.65
CA PHE A 243 12.68 31.00 -4.00
C PHE A 243 13.38 29.68 -4.34
N TYR A 244 13.12 29.19 -5.54
CA TYR A 244 13.74 27.97 -6.08
C TYR A 244 14.24 28.20 -7.50
N GLU A 245 15.32 27.51 -7.87
CA GLU A 245 15.68 27.31 -9.26
C GLU A 245 15.29 25.88 -9.64
N ILE A 246 14.50 25.74 -10.71
CA ILE A 246 14.06 24.48 -11.30
C ILE A 246 14.86 24.24 -12.57
N SER A 247 15.52 23.09 -12.64
CA SER A 247 16.19 22.62 -13.84
C SER A 247 15.48 21.38 -14.34
N ILE A 248 14.96 21.44 -15.56
CA ILE A 248 14.51 20.26 -16.30
C ILE A 248 15.62 19.91 -17.28
N HIS A 249 16.13 18.69 -17.17
CA HIS A 249 17.12 18.15 -18.10
C HIS A 249 16.87 16.66 -18.27
N ASN A 250 16.86 16.15 -19.50
CA ASN A 250 16.57 14.74 -19.79
C ASN A 250 15.22 14.25 -19.25
N SER A 251 14.18 15.10 -19.29
CA SER A 251 12.87 14.78 -18.67
C SER A 251 12.96 14.46 -17.17
N VAL A 252 13.93 15.07 -16.47
CA VAL A 252 14.06 15.02 -15.01
C VAL A 252 14.02 16.44 -14.46
N MET A 253 13.09 16.68 -13.54
CA MET A 253 13.00 17.93 -12.79
C MET A 253 13.83 17.83 -11.51
N ASN A 254 14.82 18.71 -11.37
CA ASN A 254 15.52 18.97 -10.12
C ASN A 254 15.21 20.39 -9.65
N TYR A 255 15.31 20.60 -8.34
CA TYR A 255 15.13 21.93 -7.76
C TYR A 255 16.15 22.19 -6.66
N LYS A 256 16.54 23.45 -6.51
CA LYS A 256 17.35 23.90 -5.38
C LYS A 256 16.75 25.17 -4.78
N LYS A 257 16.75 25.28 -3.46
CA LYS A 257 16.39 26.52 -2.78
C LYS A 257 17.45 27.57 -3.05
N ILE A 258 17.04 28.79 -3.38
CA ILE A 258 17.93 29.93 -3.62
C ILE A 258 17.56 31.07 -2.66
N HIS A 259 18.52 31.94 -2.35
CA HIS A 259 18.31 33.05 -1.41
C HIS A 259 17.76 34.32 -2.07
N GLN A 260 18.01 34.48 -3.37
CA GLN A 260 17.57 35.64 -4.15
C GLN A 260 17.30 35.22 -5.60
N LEU A 261 16.36 35.91 -6.24
CA LEU A 261 16.05 35.77 -7.66
C LEU A 261 17.11 36.50 -8.50
N ASP A 262 17.40 35.95 -9.68
CA ASP A 262 18.25 36.60 -10.67
C ASP A 262 17.33 37.37 -11.63
N PRO A 263 17.37 38.71 -11.66
CA PRO A 263 16.48 39.51 -12.51
C PRO A 263 16.69 39.26 -14.02
N LYS A 264 17.78 38.59 -14.42
CA LYS A 264 18.04 38.21 -15.82
C LYS A 264 17.37 36.89 -16.23
N LYS A 265 16.82 36.13 -15.28
CA LYS A 265 16.18 34.83 -15.54
C LYS A 265 14.66 34.95 -15.48
N THR A 266 13.98 34.12 -16.29
CA THR A 266 12.53 33.98 -16.22
C THR A 266 12.13 33.49 -14.83
N THR A 267 11.26 34.25 -14.16
CA THR A 267 10.71 33.92 -12.85
C THR A 267 9.22 33.67 -12.95
N LEU A 268 8.77 32.51 -12.49
CA LEU A 268 7.37 32.17 -12.33
C LEU A 268 6.94 32.48 -10.89
N ASN A 269 5.90 33.31 -10.72
CA ASN A 269 5.36 33.65 -9.41
C ASN A 269 4.12 32.79 -9.14
N LEU A 270 4.16 32.03 -8.04
CA LEU A 270 3.09 31.14 -7.62
C LEU A 270 2.78 31.36 -6.14
N SER A 271 1.56 31.01 -5.75
CA SER A 271 1.22 30.82 -4.35
C SER A 271 1.01 29.34 -4.03
N LYS A 272 1.09 28.96 -2.75
CA LYS A 272 0.68 27.61 -2.34
C LYS A 272 -0.77 27.29 -2.76
N ASN A 273 -1.65 28.28 -2.76
CA ASN A 273 -3.03 28.10 -3.22
C ASN A 273 -3.09 27.78 -4.73
N ASN A 274 -2.23 28.38 -5.56
CA ASN A 274 -2.14 28.01 -6.98
C ASN A 274 -1.74 26.55 -7.15
N PHE A 275 -0.79 26.04 -6.34
CA PHE A 275 -0.41 24.63 -6.36
C PHE A 275 -1.50 23.68 -5.91
N ILE A 276 -2.19 24.00 -4.81
CA ILE A 276 -3.30 23.19 -4.33
C ILE A 276 -4.38 23.12 -5.40
N ALA A 277 -4.69 24.25 -6.04
CA ALA A 277 -5.61 24.32 -7.17
C ALA A 277 -5.19 23.45 -8.37
N ILE A 278 -3.89 23.47 -8.74
CA ILE A 278 -3.30 22.63 -9.79
C ILE A 278 -3.51 21.15 -9.48
N ILE A 279 -3.10 20.70 -8.29
CA ILE A 279 -3.20 19.30 -7.85
C ILE A 279 -4.67 18.85 -7.79
N ASN A 280 -5.55 19.78 -7.45
CA ASN A 280 -6.97 19.53 -7.32
C ASN A 280 -7.73 19.56 -8.65
N HIS A 281 -7.09 19.91 -9.78
CA HIS A 281 -7.72 20.15 -11.07
C HIS A 281 -8.90 21.15 -11.01
N THR A 282 -8.83 22.14 -10.10
CA THR A 282 -9.96 23.04 -9.78
C THR A 282 -9.89 24.42 -10.43
N THR A 283 -8.86 24.73 -11.24
CA THR A 283 -8.71 26.09 -11.79
C THR A 283 -8.03 26.09 -13.16
N LEU A 284 -8.51 26.98 -14.05
CA LEU A 284 -7.79 27.45 -15.23
C LEU A 284 -6.78 28.50 -14.74
N LEU A 285 -5.50 28.21 -14.88
CA LEU A 285 -4.43 29.15 -14.57
C LEU A 285 -4.27 30.16 -15.71
N ASP A 286 -3.58 31.28 -15.45
CA ASP A 286 -3.22 32.24 -16.50
C ASP A 286 -2.26 31.62 -17.55
N ASP A 287 -2.11 32.26 -18.72
CA ASP A 287 -1.35 31.72 -19.87
C ASP A 287 0.14 31.44 -19.55
N GLN A 288 0.75 32.18 -18.62
CA GLN A 288 2.14 31.96 -18.19
C GLN A 288 2.26 30.74 -17.28
N GLN A 289 1.29 30.53 -16.40
CA GLN A 289 1.18 29.37 -15.53
C GLN A 289 0.74 28.11 -16.31
N GLN A 290 -0.06 28.27 -17.37
CA GLN A 290 -0.42 27.18 -18.28
C GLN A 290 0.77 26.65 -19.05
N PHE A 291 1.71 27.49 -19.51
CA PHE A 291 2.91 27.02 -20.23
C PHE A 291 3.77 26.08 -19.38
N PHE A 292 3.93 26.41 -18.08
CA PHE A 292 4.63 25.54 -17.12
C PHE A 292 3.86 24.24 -16.86
N LEU A 293 2.53 24.29 -16.85
CA LEU A 293 1.69 23.10 -16.74
C LEU A 293 1.64 22.25 -18.02
N ILE A 294 1.70 22.84 -19.22
CA ILE A 294 1.70 22.10 -20.50
C ILE A 294 2.99 21.29 -20.66
N ALA A 295 4.08 21.71 -20.02
CA ALA A 295 5.31 20.93 -19.91
C ALA A 295 5.25 19.81 -18.84
N LEU A 296 4.29 19.89 -17.91
CA LEU A 296 4.13 19.02 -16.73
C LEU A 296 2.84 18.17 -16.73
N ILE A 297 1.92 18.35 -17.69
CA ILE A 297 0.69 17.56 -17.91
C ILE A 297 0.76 16.94 -19.26
#